data_AF-A0A538RX46-F1
#
_entry.id   AF-A0A538RX46-F1
#
_cell.length_a   1.000
_cell.length_b   1.000
_cell.length_c   1.000
_cell.angle_alpha   90.00
_cell.angle_beta   90.00
_cell.angle_gamma   90.00
#
_symmetry.space_group_name_H-M   'P 1'
#
loop_
_entity.id
_entity.type
_entity.pdbx_description
1 polymer ?
#
loop_
_entity_poly.entity_id
_entity_poly.type
_entity_poly.pdbx_seq_one_letter_code
_entity_poly.pdbx_strand_id
1 'polypeptide(L)'
;PMQVAQVMRRLAKIVGFTHRLEPPIVHRDLKPANILVQRLQDGSLSLRVANFGNGSVAASYAIRQALRGTTQAQLLVTAIRGACTPLYASPQQMRGADADPRDDVYALGVIWYQLLTGDLSAGRPGGTRWSQRLGEQGMTPPLIELLGSCFADNPDDRPRNAADLADRLTELLQTGERETAVQAPDGQAPAMPRRITNSIQMTLTLIPAGSFQMGSPASEAERSSDEGPQHEITITRPYYMAIYPVTQRQYELVMGQNPSYLNDWKGGGPEFPVESISWDEAIALCRKLSELPAEKAAGRVYRLPTEAEWEYACRGGLPLPFTSGVSLSSREANFNGNYPYGGAERGPYLERTTKVGSYPPNPFGLYDMHGNVWEWCADFYERTYYRNSPRYDPPGPSHGSLRVVRGGSCYNIGRFCRAAYRFGVSPANRDIDVGMRVVMELKNQEAG
;
A
#
# COMPACT_ATOMS: atom_id res chain seq x y z
N PRO A 1 -3.90 12.85 2.46
CA PRO A 1 -3.61 13.48 3.78
C PRO A 1 -4.26 12.80 5.00
N MET A 2 -5.58 12.55 4.96
CA MET A 2 -6.31 12.03 6.14
C MET A 2 -5.91 10.60 6.54
N GLN A 3 -5.71 9.72 5.55
CA GLN A 3 -5.19 8.36 5.80
C GLN A 3 -3.77 8.38 6.38
N VAL A 4 -2.92 9.31 5.94
CA VAL A 4 -1.58 9.52 6.51
C VAL A 4 -1.69 9.96 7.96
N ALA A 5 -2.59 10.89 8.30
CA ALA A 5 -2.84 11.30 9.68
C ALA A 5 -3.33 10.13 10.56
N GLN A 6 -4.13 9.20 10.02
CA GLN A 6 -4.54 7.98 10.73
C GLN A 6 -3.38 7.01 10.99
N VAL A 7 -2.45 6.86 10.03
CA VAL A 7 -1.22 6.08 10.21
C VAL A 7 -0.32 6.74 11.25
N MET A 8 -0.11 8.05 11.16
CA MET A 8 0.69 8.81 12.13
C MET A 8 0.12 8.74 13.53
N ARG A 9 -1.22 8.77 13.68
CA ARG A 9 -1.86 8.56 14.98
C ARG A 9 -1.47 7.22 15.59
N ARG A 10 -1.47 6.13 14.80
CA ARG A 10 -1.12 4.79 15.29
C ARG A 10 0.37 4.68 15.64
N LEU A 11 1.26 5.24 14.82
CA LEU A 11 2.69 5.31 15.12
C LEU A 11 2.97 6.10 16.40
N ALA A 12 2.36 7.27 16.53
CA ALA A 12 2.47 8.12 17.71
C ALA A 12 1.96 7.40 18.98
N LYS A 13 0.91 6.57 18.89
CA LYS A 13 0.47 5.72 20.01
C LYS A 13 1.51 4.69 20.45
N ILE A 14 2.20 4.07 19.50
CA ILE A 14 3.22 3.05 19.79
C ILE A 14 4.45 3.68 20.47
N VAL A 15 4.97 4.77 19.90
CA VAL A 15 6.09 5.50 20.51
C VAL A 15 5.66 6.15 21.83
N GLY A 16 4.43 6.67 21.89
CA GLY A 16 3.86 7.26 23.10
C GLY A 16 3.67 6.28 24.25
N PHE A 17 3.67 4.97 23.99
CA PHE A 17 3.70 3.96 25.05
C PHE A 17 5.03 3.97 25.80
N THR A 18 6.16 4.01 25.08
CA THR A 18 7.51 3.96 25.70
C THR A 18 7.88 5.27 26.40
N HIS A 19 7.36 6.40 25.92
CA HIS A 19 7.49 7.70 26.58
C HIS A 19 6.77 7.81 27.93
N ARG A 20 5.84 6.91 28.23
CA ARG A 20 5.09 6.88 29.50
C ARG A 20 5.72 5.97 30.56
N LEU A 21 6.81 5.29 30.24
CA LEU A 21 7.56 4.49 31.20
C LEU A 21 8.37 5.40 32.15
N GLU A 22 8.75 4.89 33.31
CA GLU A 22 9.61 5.59 34.27
C GLU A 22 10.92 4.80 34.48
N PRO A 23 12.08 5.34 34.04
CA PRO A 23 12.25 6.56 33.24
C PRO A 23 11.73 6.41 31.80
N PRO A 24 11.38 7.52 31.12
CA PRO A 24 10.85 7.47 29.76
C PRO A 24 11.90 6.92 28.77
N ILE A 25 11.47 6.00 27.91
CA ILE A 25 12.34 5.44 26.86
C ILE A 25 12.10 6.23 25.57
N VAL A 26 13.10 7.04 25.21
CA VAL A 26 13.15 7.84 23.97
C VAL A 26 13.94 7.07 22.91
N HIS A 27 13.41 6.97 21.69
CA HIS A 27 13.97 6.15 20.62
C HIS A 27 15.22 6.78 19.97
N ARG A 28 15.21 8.08 19.65
CA ARG A 28 16.33 8.86 19.06
C ARG A 28 16.84 8.43 17.69
N ASP A 29 16.23 7.45 17.03
CA ASP A 29 16.56 7.05 15.66
C ASP A 29 15.29 6.65 14.89
N LEU A 30 14.17 7.33 15.17
CA LEU A 30 12.94 7.13 14.41
C LEU A 30 13.16 7.55 12.96
N LYS A 31 12.96 6.59 12.06
CA LYS A 31 13.05 6.72 10.60
C LYS A 31 12.24 5.60 9.96
N PRO A 32 11.85 5.71 8.69
CA PRO A 32 11.05 4.68 8.02
C PRO A 32 11.62 3.26 8.15
N ALA A 33 12.96 3.11 8.10
CA ALA A 33 13.62 1.80 8.23
C ALA A 33 13.46 1.14 9.62
N ASN A 34 13.09 1.89 10.67
CA ASN A 34 12.86 1.37 12.02
C ASN A 34 11.36 1.18 12.33
N ILE A 35 10.48 1.43 11.37
CA ILE A 35 9.03 1.22 11.49
C ILE A 35 8.68 -0.05 10.72
N LEU A 36 8.31 -1.10 11.45
CA LEU A 36 7.87 -2.37 10.90
C LEU A 36 6.36 -2.33 10.72
N VAL A 37 5.91 -2.58 9.50
CA VAL A 37 4.49 -2.66 9.17
C VAL A 37 4.15 -4.12 8.96
N GLN A 38 3.55 -4.74 9.97
CA GLN A 38 2.95 -6.06 9.85
C GLN A 38 1.46 -5.89 9.64
N ARG A 39 0.80 -6.82 8.97
CA ARG A 39 -0.65 -6.79 8.86
C ARG A 39 -1.22 -8.08 9.42
N LEU A 40 -2.21 -7.93 10.29
CA LEU A 40 -2.81 -8.99 11.09
C LEU A 40 -3.84 -9.76 10.26
N GLN A 41 -4.19 -10.95 10.73
CA GLN A 41 -5.13 -11.86 10.06
C GLN A 41 -6.53 -11.26 9.88
N ASP A 42 -6.92 -10.29 10.72
CA ASP A 42 -8.18 -9.54 10.59
C ASP A 42 -8.14 -8.42 9.54
N GLY A 43 -7.02 -8.28 8.82
CA GLY A 43 -6.83 -7.23 7.81
C GLY A 43 -6.43 -5.87 8.39
N SER A 44 -6.22 -5.74 9.70
CA SER A 44 -5.70 -4.52 10.34
C SER A 44 -4.18 -4.42 10.27
N LEU A 45 -3.63 -3.21 10.12
CA LEU A 45 -2.19 -2.98 10.15
C LEU A 45 -1.69 -2.98 11.61
N SER A 46 -0.81 -3.91 11.95
CA SER A 46 0.01 -3.91 13.16
C SER A 46 1.31 -3.18 12.88
N LEU A 47 1.41 -1.97 13.40
CA LEU A 47 2.64 -1.21 13.35
C LEU A 47 3.48 -1.61 14.57
N ARG A 48 4.77 -1.86 14.35
CA ARG A 48 5.77 -2.06 15.39
C ARG A 48 6.92 -1.12 15.14
N VAL A 49 7.52 -0.61 16.20
CA VAL A 49 8.74 0.19 16.11
C VAL A 49 9.88 -0.68 16.63
N ALA A 50 10.97 -0.75 15.88
CA ALA A 50 12.14 -1.57 16.18
C ALA A 50 13.33 -0.67 16.52
N ASN A 51 14.40 -1.26 17.08
CA ASN A 51 15.66 -0.57 17.36
C ASN A 51 15.56 0.60 18.37
N PHE A 52 14.68 0.46 19.37
CA PHE A 52 14.66 1.35 20.53
C PHE A 52 16.05 1.39 21.18
N GLY A 53 16.73 2.54 21.13
CA GLY A 53 17.91 2.81 21.94
C GLY A 53 19.24 2.15 21.54
N ASN A 54 19.35 1.42 20.42
CA ASN A 54 20.65 0.81 20.04
C ASN A 54 21.65 1.82 19.43
N GLY A 55 21.18 2.95 18.91
CA GLY A 55 22.06 4.02 18.38
C GLY A 55 22.74 4.85 19.48
N SER A 56 22.07 5.08 20.61
CA SER A 56 22.58 5.93 21.69
C SER A 56 23.67 5.25 22.51
N VAL A 57 23.61 3.93 22.72
CA VAL A 57 24.64 3.17 23.45
C VAL A 57 25.94 3.09 22.63
N ALA A 58 25.85 2.86 21.32
CA ALA A 58 27.01 2.83 20.43
C ALA A 58 27.67 4.22 20.31
N ALA A 59 26.86 5.28 20.15
CA ALA A 59 27.37 6.66 20.09
C ALA A 59 27.95 7.14 21.43
N SER A 60 27.27 6.88 22.55
CA SER A 60 27.74 7.29 23.88
C SER A 60 28.97 6.51 24.35
N TYR A 61 29.14 5.25 23.90
CA TYR A 61 30.33 4.45 24.14
C TYR A 61 31.49 4.90 23.25
N ALA A 62 31.24 5.21 21.97
CA ALA A 62 32.23 5.78 21.05
C ALA A 62 32.72 7.17 21.49
N ILE A 63 31.81 8.04 22.00
CA ILE A 63 32.17 9.35 22.56
C ILE A 63 33.00 9.18 23.85
N ARG A 64 32.65 8.23 24.72
CA ARG A 64 33.42 7.94 25.95
C ARG A 64 34.81 7.33 25.68
N GLN A 65 34.96 6.54 24.62
CA GLN A 65 36.28 6.06 24.18
C GLN A 65 37.11 7.16 23.50
N ALA A 66 36.49 8.04 22.70
CA ALA A 66 37.18 9.14 22.03
C ALA A 66 37.78 10.17 23.01
N LEU A 67 37.23 10.27 24.23
CA LEU A 67 37.75 11.12 25.31
C LEU A 67 38.98 10.54 26.04
N ARG A 68 39.44 9.31 25.71
CA ARG A 68 40.56 8.62 26.39
C ARG A 68 41.88 8.53 25.61
N GLY A 69 42.00 9.16 24.44
CA GLY A 69 43.31 9.35 23.80
C GLY A 69 43.28 9.28 22.27
N THR A 70 43.63 10.42 21.64
CA THR A 70 44.23 10.66 20.29
C THR A 70 43.84 9.74 19.12
N THR A 71 43.38 10.21 17.95
CA THR A 71 43.45 11.53 17.27
C THR A 71 42.10 11.98 16.71
N GLN A 72 41.78 13.25 16.95
CA GLN A 72 40.50 13.92 16.75
C GLN A 72 40.33 14.41 15.30
N ALA A 73 39.39 13.83 14.54
CA ALA A 73 38.52 14.49 13.53
C ALA A 73 37.87 13.46 12.58
N GLN A 74 38.61 12.44 12.13
CA GLN A 74 38.12 11.50 11.11
C GLN A 74 37.30 10.33 11.68
N LEU A 75 37.57 9.93 12.94
CA LEU A 75 36.78 8.90 13.63
C LEU A 75 35.45 9.45 14.18
N LEU A 76 35.40 10.73 14.57
CA LEU A 76 34.17 11.38 15.06
C LEU A 76 33.11 11.47 13.97
N VAL A 77 33.50 11.79 12.73
CA VAL A 77 32.57 11.88 11.59
C VAL A 77 32.02 10.51 11.21
N THR A 78 32.82 9.44 11.33
CA THR A 78 32.40 8.09 10.97
C THR A 78 31.52 7.45 12.06
N ALA A 79 31.79 7.72 13.33
CA ALA A 79 30.96 7.26 14.46
C ALA A 79 29.64 8.03 14.59
N ILE A 80 29.62 9.34 14.29
CA ILE A 80 28.39 10.16 14.26
C ILE A 80 27.51 9.80 13.05
N ARG A 81 28.10 9.38 11.92
CA ARG A 81 27.36 8.94 10.72
C ARG A 81 26.59 7.63 10.90
N GLY A 82 26.89 6.83 11.92
CA GLY A 82 26.28 5.51 12.13
C GLY A 82 25.09 5.45 13.09
N ALA A 83 24.80 6.50 13.85
CA ALA A 83 23.86 6.43 14.98
C ALA A 83 22.71 7.46 14.97
N CYS A 84 22.74 8.45 14.08
CA CYS A 84 21.64 9.37 13.85
C CYS A 84 21.53 9.58 12.35
N THR A 85 20.34 9.40 11.79
CA THR A 85 20.06 9.89 10.44
C THR A 85 19.76 11.38 10.57
N PRO A 86 20.64 12.31 10.18
CA PRO A 86 20.54 13.73 10.53
C PRO A 86 19.21 14.37 10.08
N LEU A 87 18.58 13.77 9.07
CA LEU A 87 17.28 14.15 8.53
C LEU A 87 16.14 14.13 9.55
N TYR A 88 16.19 13.22 10.53
CA TYR A 88 15.12 13.00 11.52
C TYR A 88 15.50 13.46 12.93
N ALA A 89 16.76 13.84 13.15
CA ALA A 89 17.24 14.29 14.45
C ALA A 89 16.77 15.72 14.73
N SER A 90 16.26 15.96 15.95
CA SER A 90 15.90 17.31 16.38
C SER A 90 17.15 18.21 16.51
N PRO A 91 17.01 19.54 16.47
CA PRO A 91 18.12 20.45 16.74
C PRO A 91 18.79 20.21 18.10
N GLN A 92 18.02 19.84 19.12
CA GLN A 92 18.52 19.51 20.47
C GLN A 92 19.34 18.23 20.46
N GLN A 93 18.82 17.20 19.81
CA GLN A 93 19.50 15.92 19.63
C GLN A 93 20.81 16.09 18.86
N MET A 94 20.82 16.91 17.80
CA MET A 94 22.03 17.22 17.02
C MET A 94 23.08 18.00 17.83
N ARG A 95 22.65 18.81 18.80
CA ARG A 95 23.54 19.51 19.76
C ARG A 95 24.01 18.64 20.92
N GLY A 96 23.60 17.36 20.96
CA GLY A 96 24.02 16.42 22.00
C GLY A 96 23.29 16.58 23.33
N ALA A 97 22.08 17.17 23.33
CA ALA A 97 21.25 17.24 24.53
C ALA A 97 20.84 15.84 25.05
N ASP A 98 20.45 15.80 26.32
CA ASP A 98 19.84 14.63 26.94
C ASP A 98 18.59 14.19 26.19
N ALA A 99 18.27 12.90 26.30
CA ALA A 99 17.14 12.33 25.57
C ALA A 99 15.81 12.94 26.05
N ASP A 100 15.06 13.52 25.13
CA ASP A 100 13.74 14.10 25.40
C ASP A 100 12.68 13.44 24.49
N PRO A 101 11.51 12.99 25.01
CA PRO A 101 10.42 12.48 24.19
C PRO A 101 9.99 13.36 23.00
N ARG A 102 10.27 14.66 23.07
CA ARG A 102 10.03 15.66 22.01
C ARG A 102 11.00 15.55 20.84
N ASP A 103 12.11 14.84 20.99
CA ASP A 103 13.02 14.48 19.89
C ASP A 103 12.35 13.49 18.93
N ASP A 104 11.67 12.49 19.49
CA ASP A 104 10.91 11.51 18.71
C ASP A 104 9.68 12.14 18.05
N VAL A 105 9.05 13.14 18.69
CA VAL A 105 7.97 13.94 18.09
C VAL A 105 8.44 14.69 16.85
N TYR A 106 9.65 15.26 16.89
CA TYR A 106 10.26 15.91 15.73
C TYR A 106 10.48 14.92 14.58
N ALA A 107 11.05 13.75 14.87
CA ALA A 107 11.26 12.69 13.89
C ALA A 107 9.93 12.21 13.27
N LEU A 108 8.89 12.02 14.09
CA LEU A 108 7.54 11.69 13.62
C LEU A 108 6.95 12.78 12.72
N GLY A 109 7.21 14.06 13.01
CA GLY A 109 6.84 15.17 12.13
C GLY A 109 7.49 15.07 10.75
N VAL A 110 8.80 14.76 10.70
CA VAL A 110 9.52 14.59 9.42
C VAL A 110 8.92 13.43 8.63
N ILE A 111 8.71 12.28 9.28
CA ILE A 111 8.08 11.11 8.65
C ILE A 111 6.68 11.45 8.14
N TRP A 112 5.88 12.17 8.93
CA TRP A 112 4.55 12.61 8.51
C TRP A 112 4.61 13.46 7.25
N TYR A 113 5.50 14.45 7.20
CA TYR A 113 5.65 15.31 6.04
C TYR A 113 6.11 14.53 4.79
N GLN A 114 7.06 13.61 4.93
CA GLN A 114 7.52 12.74 3.83
C GLN A 114 6.39 11.85 3.28
N LEU A 115 5.54 11.31 4.16
CA LEU A 115 4.38 10.52 3.75
C LEU A 115 3.33 11.36 3.00
N LEU A 116 3.23 12.65 3.32
CA LEU A 116 2.32 13.57 2.61
C LEU A 116 2.87 14.01 1.25
N THR A 117 4.18 14.20 1.13
CA THR A 117 4.81 14.67 -0.10
C THR A 117 5.23 13.55 -1.05
N GLY A 118 5.37 12.32 -0.55
CA GLY A 118 5.94 11.20 -1.29
C GLY A 118 7.47 11.29 -1.46
N ASP A 119 8.12 12.25 -0.80
CA ASP A 119 9.57 12.48 -0.88
C ASP A 119 10.26 12.05 0.41
N LEU A 120 10.84 10.85 0.42
CA LEU A 120 11.57 10.30 1.56
C LEU A 120 12.94 10.96 1.80
N SER A 121 13.40 11.82 0.90
CA SER A 121 14.62 12.61 1.07
C SER A 121 14.36 13.95 1.75
N ALA A 122 13.09 14.37 1.85
CA ALA A 122 12.71 15.62 2.46
C ALA A 122 12.94 15.61 3.98
N GLY A 123 13.56 16.67 4.50
CA GLY A 123 13.67 16.92 5.94
C GLY A 123 12.52 17.79 6.44
N ARG A 124 12.76 18.52 7.54
CA ARG A 124 11.86 19.61 7.98
C ARG A 124 11.61 20.58 6.81
N PRO A 125 10.35 20.95 6.54
CA PRO A 125 10.06 21.89 5.47
C PRO A 125 10.56 23.31 5.80
N GLY A 126 11.13 23.97 4.80
CA GLY A 126 11.53 25.38 4.88
C GLY A 126 10.44 26.34 4.39
N GLY A 127 10.43 27.56 4.94
CA GLY A 127 9.46 28.61 4.56
C GLY A 127 8.01 28.30 4.96
N THR A 128 7.06 29.04 4.39
CA THR A 128 5.61 28.89 4.67
C THR A 128 4.83 28.23 3.52
N ARG A 129 5.43 28.05 2.34
CA ARG A 129 4.72 27.54 1.16
C ARG A 129 4.33 26.05 1.28
N TRP A 130 4.94 25.30 2.19
CA TRP A 130 4.59 23.90 2.41
C TRP A 130 3.20 23.76 3.06
N SER A 131 2.84 24.64 4.00
CA SER A 131 1.54 24.58 4.67
C SER A 131 0.41 24.90 3.71
N GLN A 132 0.60 25.90 2.84
CA GLN A 132 -0.35 26.23 1.77
C GLN A 132 -0.55 25.05 0.81
N ARG A 133 0.53 24.41 0.34
CA ARG A 133 0.45 23.24 -0.55
C ARG A 133 -0.30 22.07 0.09
N LEU A 134 -0.09 21.82 1.39
CA LEU A 134 -0.84 20.79 2.10
C LEU A 134 -2.33 21.15 2.23
N GLY A 135 -2.64 22.43 2.41
CA GLY A 135 -4.02 22.95 2.38
C GLY A 135 -4.69 22.73 1.02
N GLU A 136 -3.99 23.03 -0.08
CA GLU A 136 -4.45 22.78 -1.45
C GLU A 136 -4.67 21.27 -1.73
N GLN A 137 -3.92 20.41 -1.05
CA GLN A 137 -4.09 18.95 -1.08
C GLN A 137 -5.21 18.42 -0.17
N GLY A 138 -5.98 19.30 0.48
CA GLY A 138 -7.12 18.95 1.32
C GLY A 138 -6.77 18.57 2.75
N MET A 139 -5.61 19.00 3.27
CA MET A 139 -5.28 18.89 4.70
C MET A 139 -5.91 20.06 5.46
N THR A 140 -6.55 19.77 6.60
CA THR A 140 -7.24 20.82 7.38
C THR A 140 -6.24 21.76 8.06
N PRO A 141 -6.56 23.05 8.26
CA PRO A 141 -5.67 23.98 8.94
C PRO A 141 -5.19 23.49 10.32
N PRO A 142 -6.04 22.88 11.18
CA PRO A 142 -5.57 22.33 12.46
C PRO A 142 -4.56 21.18 12.32
N LEU A 143 -4.70 20.33 11.29
CA LEU A 143 -3.74 19.25 11.04
C LEU A 143 -2.40 19.82 10.54
N ILE A 144 -2.45 20.86 9.70
CA ILE A 144 -1.26 21.55 9.20
C ILE A 144 -0.52 22.24 10.35
N GLU A 145 -1.25 22.90 11.25
CA GLU A 145 -0.71 23.52 12.46
C GLU A 145 -0.06 22.48 13.38
N LEU A 146 -0.76 21.36 13.63
CA LEU A 146 -0.22 20.27 14.45
C LEU A 146 1.06 19.68 13.83
N LEU A 147 1.08 19.43 12.51
CA LEU A 147 2.29 19.00 11.81
C LEU A 147 3.41 20.05 11.94
N GLY A 148 3.08 21.33 11.80
CA GLY A 148 4.01 22.44 11.99
C GLY A 148 4.63 22.46 13.39
N SER A 149 3.82 22.24 14.43
CA SER A 149 4.28 22.21 15.83
C SER A 149 5.31 21.11 16.10
N CYS A 150 5.24 19.97 15.40
CA CYS A 150 6.26 18.91 15.53
C CYS A 150 7.67 19.39 15.13
N PHE A 151 7.76 20.40 14.25
CA PHE A 151 9.02 20.94 13.76
C PHE A 151 9.56 22.10 14.58
N ALA A 152 8.90 22.52 15.67
CA ALA A 152 9.27 23.73 16.37
C ALA A 152 10.72 23.69 16.90
N ASP A 153 11.45 24.78 16.76
CA ASP A 153 12.84 24.88 17.20
C ASP A 153 12.94 24.80 18.73
N ASN A 154 11.99 25.40 19.43
CA ASN A 154 11.80 25.25 20.86
C ASN A 154 11.03 23.94 21.16
N PRO A 155 11.56 23.02 21.97
CA PRO A 155 10.87 21.76 22.30
C PRO A 155 9.54 21.97 23.01
N ASP A 156 9.38 23.05 23.78
CA ASP A 156 8.13 23.33 24.51
C ASP A 156 6.94 23.64 23.60
N ASP A 157 7.21 24.05 22.36
CA ASP A 157 6.19 24.31 21.34
C ASP A 157 5.77 23.04 20.57
N ARG A 158 6.46 21.91 20.82
CA ARG A 158 6.09 20.60 20.27
C ARG A 158 5.07 19.92 21.18
N PRO A 159 4.29 18.96 20.66
CA PRO A 159 3.58 18.00 21.50
C PRO A 159 4.52 17.42 22.56
N ARG A 160 4.04 17.35 23.81
CA ARG A 160 4.89 17.05 24.98
C ARG A 160 5.62 15.73 24.88
N ASN A 161 5.02 14.78 24.16
CA ASN A 161 5.59 13.49 23.78
C ASN A 161 4.72 12.89 22.66
N ALA A 162 5.12 11.74 22.12
CA ALA A 162 4.34 11.06 21.09
C ALA A 162 2.91 10.64 21.51
N ALA A 163 2.62 10.48 22.81
CA ALA A 163 1.25 10.22 23.26
C ALA A 163 0.37 11.48 23.13
N ASP A 164 0.88 12.65 23.51
CA ASP A 164 0.20 13.94 23.33
C ASP A 164 -0.07 14.22 21.84
N LEU A 165 0.87 13.89 20.95
CA LEU A 165 0.67 13.94 19.50
C LEU A 165 -0.46 13.00 19.04
N ALA A 166 -0.50 11.77 19.56
CA ALA A 166 -1.55 10.81 19.21
C ALA A 166 -2.95 11.26 19.68
N ASP A 167 -3.05 11.88 20.84
CA ASP A 167 -4.30 12.36 21.41
C ASP A 167 -4.84 13.54 20.58
N ARG A 168 -3.99 14.53 20.28
CA ARG A 168 -4.33 15.65 19.38
C ARG A 168 -4.74 15.18 17.98
N LEU A 169 -4.03 14.21 17.40
CA LEU A 169 -4.42 13.59 16.14
C LEU A 169 -5.78 12.87 16.25
N THR A 170 -6.08 12.24 17.38
CA THR A 170 -7.36 11.57 17.60
C THR A 170 -8.51 12.58 17.60
N GLU A 171 -8.36 13.69 18.32
CA GLU A 171 -9.35 14.76 18.36
C GLU A 171 -9.61 15.35 16.98
N LEU A 172 -8.55 15.73 16.25
CA LEU A 172 -8.68 16.33 14.92
C LEU A 172 -9.29 15.39 13.86
N LEU A 173 -9.02 14.10 13.96
CA LEU A 173 -9.62 13.09 13.08
C LEU A 173 -11.12 12.90 13.38
N GLN A 174 -11.54 13.02 14.64
CA GLN A 174 -12.94 12.90 15.06
C GLN A 174 -13.75 14.18 14.77
N THR A 175 -13.16 15.36 14.89
CA THR A 175 -13.83 16.62 14.54
C THR A 175 -14.00 16.76 13.03
N GLY A 176 -13.04 16.33 12.21
CA GLY A 176 -13.19 16.29 10.76
C GLY A 176 -14.30 15.35 10.27
N GLU A 177 -14.55 14.25 10.99
CA GLU A 177 -15.68 13.34 10.73
C GLU A 177 -17.04 13.94 11.18
N ARG A 178 -17.04 14.85 12.16
CA ARG A 178 -18.25 15.56 12.62
C ARG A 178 -18.58 16.80 11.79
N GLU A 179 -17.60 17.56 11.32
CA GLU A 179 -17.81 18.75 10.47
C GLU A 179 -18.25 18.37 9.05
N THR A 180 -17.77 17.24 8.52
CA THR A 180 -18.28 16.67 7.26
C THR A 180 -19.69 16.10 7.38
N ALA A 181 -20.19 15.84 8.60
CA ALA A 181 -21.53 15.32 8.86
C ALA A 181 -22.60 16.42 9.10
N VAL A 182 -22.22 17.69 9.24
CA VAL A 182 -23.15 18.77 9.66
C VAL A 182 -23.44 19.80 8.54
N GLN A 183 -22.77 19.72 7.38
CA GLN A 183 -23.11 20.52 6.20
C GLN A 183 -23.18 19.68 4.93
N ALA A 184 -24.33 19.03 4.73
CA ALA A 184 -24.83 18.73 3.40
C ALA A 184 -26.26 19.28 3.32
N PRO A 185 -26.63 20.01 2.25
CA PRO A 185 -28.03 20.37 2.03
C PRO A 185 -28.83 19.09 1.81
N ASP A 186 -30.00 19.01 2.42
CA ASP A 186 -30.99 17.96 2.19
C ASP A 186 -31.22 17.79 0.68
N GLY A 187 -30.91 16.58 0.17
CA GLY A 187 -31.19 16.23 -1.22
C GLY A 187 -30.21 15.30 -1.94
N GLN A 188 -29.39 14.47 -1.25
CA GLN A 188 -28.54 13.50 -1.94
C GLN A 188 -28.91 12.04 -1.66
N ALA A 189 -28.98 11.27 -2.76
CA ALA A 189 -29.17 9.84 -2.81
C ALA A 189 -28.24 9.08 -1.84
N PRO A 190 -28.64 7.88 -1.37
CA PRO A 190 -27.86 7.12 -0.39
C PRO A 190 -26.42 6.87 -0.87
N ALA A 191 -25.45 7.15 0.01
CA ALA A 191 -24.03 6.90 -0.24
C ALA A 191 -23.79 5.42 -0.57
N MET A 192 -22.99 5.16 -1.62
CA MET A 192 -22.68 3.80 -2.08
C MET A 192 -21.96 2.99 -0.98
N PRO A 193 -22.38 1.74 -0.71
CA PRO A 193 -21.80 0.94 0.37
C PRO A 193 -20.34 0.58 0.08
N ARG A 194 -19.45 0.74 1.05
CA ARG A 194 -18.01 0.44 0.88
C ARG A 194 -17.75 -1.02 0.48
N ARG A 195 -18.54 -1.97 0.98
CA ARG A 195 -18.48 -3.39 0.63
C ARG A 195 -19.86 -3.91 0.28
N ILE A 196 -19.90 -4.83 -0.65
CA ILE A 196 -21.09 -5.60 -1.02
C ILE A 196 -20.73 -7.08 -1.09
N THR A 197 -21.70 -7.93 -0.83
CA THR A 197 -21.60 -9.37 -1.08
C THR A 197 -22.66 -9.75 -2.11
N ASN A 198 -22.25 -10.49 -3.13
CA ASN A 198 -23.15 -10.92 -4.19
C ASN A 198 -23.75 -12.32 -3.91
N SER A 199 -24.56 -12.83 -4.85
CA SER A 199 -25.28 -14.10 -4.68
C SER A 199 -24.38 -15.34 -4.54
N ILE A 200 -23.12 -15.27 -4.99
CA ILE A 200 -22.15 -16.37 -4.86
C ILE A 200 -21.19 -16.19 -3.67
N GLN A 201 -21.56 -15.35 -2.69
CA GLN A 201 -20.75 -15.02 -1.52
C GLN A 201 -19.40 -14.35 -1.87
N MET A 202 -19.29 -13.73 -3.05
CA MET A 202 -18.13 -12.92 -3.39
C MET A 202 -18.29 -11.54 -2.74
N THR A 203 -17.30 -11.16 -1.93
CA THR A 203 -17.23 -9.82 -1.35
C THR A 203 -16.47 -8.90 -2.31
N LEU A 204 -17.07 -7.75 -2.63
CA LEU A 204 -16.45 -6.70 -3.42
C LEU A 204 -16.31 -5.43 -2.59
N THR A 205 -15.25 -4.67 -2.83
CA THR A 205 -15.00 -3.37 -2.19
C THR A 205 -15.06 -2.25 -3.22
N LEU A 206 -15.60 -1.10 -2.83
CA LEU A 206 -15.64 0.09 -3.67
C LEU A 206 -14.24 0.65 -3.82
N ILE A 207 -13.78 0.76 -5.06
CA ILE A 207 -12.54 1.44 -5.46
C ILE A 207 -12.92 2.85 -5.89
N PRO A 208 -12.41 3.90 -5.22
CA PRO A 208 -12.80 5.28 -5.54
C PRO A 208 -12.17 5.73 -6.86
N ALA A 209 -12.88 6.58 -7.61
CA ALA A 209 -12.27 7.34 -8.69
C ALA A 209 -11.06 8.13 -8.17
N GLY A 210 -10.06 8.34 -9.02
CA GLY A 210 -8.83 9.01 -8.62
C GLY A 210 -7.75 8.95 -9.68
N SER A 211 -6.64 9.61 -9.41
CA SER A 211 -5.47 9.60 -10.29
C SER A 211 -4.26 8.97 -9.61
N PHE A 212 -3.41 8.33 -10.40
CA PHE A 212 -2.16 7.73 -9.93
C PHE A 212 -1.11 7.72 -11.04
N GLN A 213 0.15 7.49 -10.65
CA GLN A 213 1.24 7.25 -11.58
C GLN A 213 1.30 5.77 -11.94
N MET A 214 0.96 5.44 -13.19
CA MET A 214 1.00 4.08 -13.74
C MET A 214 2.39 3.77 -14.30
N GLY A 215 2.87 2.56 -14.03
CA GLY A 215 4.22 2.12 -14.35
C GLY A 215 5.25 2.42 -13.25
N SER A 216 6.52 2.11 -13.53
CA SER A 216 7.62 2.24 -12.56
C SER A 216 8.54 3.42 -12.88
N PRO A 217 9.02 4.16 -11.86
CA PRO A 217 10.03 5.19 -12.07
C PRO A 217 11.34 4.55 -12.56
N ALA A 218 12.15 5.30 -13.30
CA ALA A 218 13.40 4.78 -13.88
C ALA A 218 14.40 4.23 -12.84
N SER A 219 14.30 4.69 -11.59
CA SER A 219 15.11 4.28 -10.45
C SER A 219 14.59 3.04 -9.71
N GLU A 220 13.40 2.53 -10.03
CA GLU A 220 12.87 1.33 -9.36
C GLU A 220 13.74 0.12 -9.72
N ALA A 221 14.23 -0.59 -8.70
CA ALA A 221 15.14 -1.71 -8.91
C ALA A 221 14.45 -2.83 -9.70
N GLU A 222 15.21 -3.49 -10.58
CA GLU A 222 14.73 -4.60 -11.41
C GLU A 222 13.51 -4.29 -12.30
N ARG A 223 13.22 -3.01 -12.58
CA ARG A 223 12.17 -2.64 -13.54
C ARG A 223 12.42 -3.20 -14.94
N SER A 224 11.35 -3.55 -15.63
CA SER A 224 11.37 -3.87 -17.06
C SER A 224 11.17 -2.62 -17.92
N SER A 225 11.63 -2.69 -19.17
CA SER A 225 11.58 -1.55 -20.11
C SER A 225 10.18 -1.11 -20.52
N ASP A 226 9.21 -2.01 -20.38
CA ASP A 226 7.80 -1.90 -20.80
C ASP A 226 6.83 -1.51 -19.67
N GLU A 227 7.40 -1.22 -18.50
CA GLU A 227 6.72 -0.60 -17.37
C GLU A 227 6.79 0.93 -17.44
N GLY A 228 7.28 1.49 -18.55
CA GLY A 228 7.46 2.93 -18.72
C GLY A 228 7.15 3.45 -20.13
N PRO A 229 7.11 4.79 -20.32
CA PRO A 229 7.34 5.79 -19.29
C PRO A 229 6.26 5.78 -18.19
N GLN A 230 6.64 6.15 -16.98
CA GLN A 230 5.66 6.40 -15.93
C GLN A 230 4.78 7.58 -16.36
N HIS A 231 3.47 7.43 -16.25
CA HIS A 231 2.51 8.41 -16.74
C HIS A 231 1.29 8.47 -15.81
N GLU A 232 0.65 9.64 -15.76
CA GLU A 232 -0.53 9.82 -14.93
C GLU A 232 -1.76 9.22 -15.62
N ILE A 233 -2.50 8.40 -14.87
CA ILE A 233 -3.80 7.88 -15.25
C ILE A 233 -4.85 8.35 -14.26
N THR A 234 -6.03 8.69 -14.77
CA THR A 234 -7.23 9.00 -14.01
C THR A 234 -8.27 7.91 -14.26
N ILE A 235 -8.64 7.20 -13.20
CA ILE A 235 -9.85 6.38 -13.15
C ILE A 235 -11.00 7.34 -12.87
N THR A 236 -11.86 7.60 -13.86
CA THR A 236 -12.85 8.68 -13.77
C THR A 236 -14.08 8.30 -12.94
N ARG A 237 -14.35 7.00 -12.80
CA ARG A 237 -15.54 6.49 -12.11
C ARG A 237 -15.15 5.44 -11.08
N PRO A 238 -15.78 5.44 -9.91
CA PRO A 238 -15.59 4.36 -8.97
C PRO A 238 -16.19 3.06 -9.54
N TYR A 239 -15.62 1.93 -9.12
CA TYR A 239 -16.07 0.60 -9.48
C TYR A 239 -15.90 -0.33 -8.27
N TYR A 240 -16.59 -1.46 -8.24
CA TYR A 240 -16.33 -2.47 -7.22
C TYR A 240 -15.31 -3.48 -7.74
N MET A 241 -14.42 -3.95 -6.88
CA MET A 241 -13.47 -5.02 -7.19
C MET A 241 -13.59 -6.13 -6.15
N ALA A 242 -13.58 -7.39 -6.60
CA ALA A 242 -13.55 -8.54 -5.70
C ALA A 242 -12.33 -8.46 -4.78
N ILE A 243 -12.52 -8.66 -3.47
CA ILE A 243 -11.43 -8.51 -2.49
C ILE A 243 -10.39 -9.62 -2.58
N TYR A 244 -10.74 -10.75 -3.19
CA TYR A 244 -9.88 -11.90 -3.47
C TYR A 244 -9.85 -12.18 -4.98
N PRO A 245 -8.85 -12.91 -5.49
CA PRO A 245 -9.02 -13.64 -6.74
C PRO A 245 -10.25 -14.54 -6.66
N VAL A 246 -10.90 -14.82 -7.79
CA VAL A 246 -12.06 -15.72 -7.83
C VAL A 246 -11.64 -17.08 -7.29
N THR A 247 -12.38 -17.61 -6.31
CA THR A 247 -12.03 -18.91 -5.73
C THR A 247 -12.52 -20.07 -6.60
N GLN A 248 -11.94 -21.26 -6.40
CA GLN A 248 -12.39 -22.49 -7.08
C GLN A 248 -13.88 -22.75 -6.87
N ARG A 249 -14.39 -22.57 -5.63
CA ARG A 249 -15.83 -22.70 -5.33
C ARG A 249 -16.68 -21.69 -6.10
N GLN A 250 -16.25 -20.42 -6.14
CA GLN A 250 -16.99 -19.37 -6.83
C GLN A 250 -17.03 -19.64 -8.34
N TYR A 251 -15.90 -20.07 -8.91
CA TYR A 251 -15.83 -20.46 -10.31
C TYR A 251 -16.76 -21.64 -10.61
N GLU A 252 -16.71 -22.70 -9.81
CA GLU A 252 -17.54 -23.88 -9.97
C GLU A 252 -19.04 -23.57 -9.86
N LEU A 253 -19.45 -22.71 -8.91
CA LEU A 253 -20.85 -22.27 -8.77
C LEU A 253 -21.39 -21.56 -10.02
N VAL A 254 -20.54 -20.82 -10.75
CA VAL A 254 -20.95 -20.06 -11.95
C VAL A 254 -20.80 -20.89 -13.22
N MET A 255 -19.73 -21.68 -13.32
CA MET A 255 -19.33 -22.36 -14.55
C MET A 255 -19.77 -23.82 -14.59
N GLY A 256 -20.09 -24.42 -13.45
CA GLY A 256 -20.51 -25.82 -13.31
C GLY A 256 -19.36 -26.83 -13.29
N GLN A 257 -18.10 -26.36 -13.25
CA GLN A 257 -16.90 -27.19 -13.21
C GLN A 257 -15.75 -26.45 -12.53
N ASN A 258 -14.78 -27.19 -11.99
CA ASN A 258 -13.52 -26.65 -11.46
C ASN A 258 -12.33 -27.12 -12.32
N PRO A 259 -11.70 -26.23 -13.12
CA PRO A 259 -10.58 -26.59 -13.99
C PRO A 259 -9.22 -26.61 -13.29
N SER A 260 -9.15 -26.18 -12.03
CA SER A 260 -7.88 -25.97 -11.33
C SER A 260 -7.03 -27.24 -11.22
N TYR A 261 -5.77 -27.10 -11.60
CA TYR A 261 -4.75 -28.13 -11.43
C TYR A 261 -4.49 -28.37 -9.94
N LEU A 262 -4.33 -27.31 -9.15
CA LEU A 262 -4.18 -27.36 -7.69
C LEU A 262 -5.57 -27.48 -7.04
N ASN A 263 -6.24 -28.61 -7.28
CA ASN A 263 -7.51 -28.95 -6.61
C ASN A 263 -7.28 -29.60 -5.23
N ASP A 264 -8.36 -30.06 -4.59
CA ASP A 264 -8.33 -30.69 -3.25
C ASP A 264 -7.29 -31.81 -3.11
N TRP A 265 -7.04 -32.58 -4.17
CA TRP A 265 -6.09 -33.69 -4.16
C TRP A 265 -4.63 -33.26 -4.34
N LYS A 266 -4.41 -32.01 -4.79
CA LYS A 266 -3.09 -31.45 -5.12
C LYS A 266 -2.75 -30.23 -4.26
N GLY A 267 -3.41 -30.09 -3.12
CA GLY A 267 -3.10 -29.08 -2.11
C GLY A 267 -3.74 -27.71 -2.34
N GLY A 268 -4.79 -27.63 -3.14
CA GLY A 268 -5.71 -26.49 -3.16
C GLY A 268 -7.08 -26.83 -2.58
N GLY A 269 -8.13 -26.19 -3.10
CA GLY A 269 -9.52 -26.45 -2.70
C GLY A 269 -10.47 -25.26 -2.80
N PRO A 270 -11.70 -25.35 -2.23
CA PRO A 270 -12.79 -24.39 -2.43
C PRO A 270 -12.45 -22.91 -2.18
N GLU A 271 -11.55 -22.64 -1.23
CA GLU A 271 -11.11 -21.30 -0.82
C GLU A 271 -9.80 -20.86 -1.47
N PHE A 272 -9.23 -21.66 -2.36
CA PHE A 272 -8.04 -21.33 -3.14
C PHE A 272 -8.46 -20.60 -4.42
N PRO A 273 -7.58 -19.77 -5.01
CA PRO A 273 -7.87 -19.14 -6.30
C PRO A 273 -8.11 -20.22 -7.36
N VAL A 274 -9.05 -19.95 -8.26
CA VAL A 274 -9.13 -20.72 -9.50
C VAL A 274 -7.93 -20.37 -10.37
N GLU A 275 -7.26 -21.39 -10.89
CA GLU A 275 -6.21 -21.29 -11.90
C GLU A 275 -6.46 -22.32 -13.03
N SER A 276 -5.56 -22.40 -14.01
CA SER A 276 -5.71 -23.23 -15.22
C SER A 276 -6.90 -22.81 -16.09
N ILE A 277 -7.18 -21.50 -16.13
CA ILE A 277 -8.25 -20.92 -16.95
C ILE A 277 -7.68 -20.04 -18.06
N SER A 278 -8.30 -20.12 -19.24
CA SER A 278 -7.98 -19.22 -20.34
C SER A 278 -8.59 -17.84 -20.14
N TRP A 279 -8.12 -16.85 -20.91
CA TRP A 279 -8.71 -15.51 -20.87
C TRP A 279 -10.17 -15.52 -21.32
N ASP A 280 -10.50 -16.34 -22.33
CA ASP A 280 -11.87 -16.49 -22.81
C ASP A 280 -12.79 -17.12 -21.76
N GLU A 281 -12.27 -18.07 -20.97
CA GLU A 281 -13.01 -18.65 -19.83
C GLU A 281 -13.22 -17.64 -18.70
N ALA A 282 -12.23 -16.79 -18.42
CA ALA A 282 -12.36 -15.71 -17.45
C ALA A 282 -13.44 -14.69 -17.87
N ILE A 283 -13.51 -14.34 -19.16
CA ILE A 283 -14.60 -13.53 -19.71
C ILE A 283 -15.94 -14.25 -19.66
N ALA A 284 -15.98 -15.55 -19.96
CA ALA A 284 -17.19 -16.35 -19.88
C ALA A 284 -17.75 -16.41 -18.46
N LEU A 285 -16.88 -16.50 -17.44
CA LEU A 285 -17.30 -16.40 -16.04
C LEU A 285 -17.93 -15.04 -15.74
N CYS A 286 -17.30 -13.94 -16.17
CA CYS A 286 -17.84 -12.59 -15.97
C CYS A 286 -19.26 -12.44 -16.58
N ARG A 287 -19.44 -12.96 -17.80
CA ARG A 287 -20.74 -12.95 -18.50
C ARG A 287 -21.77 -13.79 -17.75
N LYS A 288 -21.47 -15.04 -17.43
CA LYS A 288 -22.40 -15.93 -16.70
C LYS A 288 -22.74 -15.41 -15.30
N LEU A 289 -21.77 -14.84 -14.58
CA LEU A 289 -22.01 -14.21 -13.29
C LEU A 289 -22.99 -13.04 -13.40
N SER A 290 -22.80 -12.18 -14.42
CA SER A 290 -23.73 -11.08 -14.72
C SER A 290 -25.13 -11.59 -15.11
N GLU A 291 -25.22 -12.82 -15.62
CA GLU A 291 -26.47 -13.41 -16.07
C GLU A 291 -27.26 -14.13 -14.97
N LEU A 292 -26.67 -14.38 -13.80
CA LEU A 292 -27.37 -15.00 -12.68
C LEU A 292 -28.62 -14.20 -12.30
N PRO A 293 -29.76 -14.84 -11.99
CA PRO A 293 -31.02 -14.14 -11.73
C PRO A 293 -30.91 -13.05 -10.66
N ALA A 294 -30.19 -13.31 -9.57
CA ALA A 294 -29.97 -12.36 -8.49
C ALA A 294 -29.09 -11.16 -8.92
N GLU A 295 -28.10 -11.38 -9.77
CA GLU A 295 -27.21 -10.31 -10.26
C GLU A 295 -27.91 -9.45 -11.32
N LYS A 296 -28.66 -10.07 -12.23
CA LYS A 296 -29.55 -9.36 -13.17
C LYS A 296 -30.57 -8.50 -12.43
N ALA A 297 -31.24 -9.07 -11.42
CA ALA A 297 -32.22 -8.35 -10.61
C ALA A 297 -31.60 -7.17 -9.85
N ALA A 298 -30.36 -7.32 -9.37
CA ALA A 298 -29.60 -6.25 -8.75
C ALA A 298 -28.97 -5.26 -9.76
N GLY A 299 -29.12 -5.49 -11.07
CA GLY A 299 -28.54 -4.67 -12.12
C GLY A 299 -27.00 -4.68 -12.15
N ARG A 300 -26.37 -5.75 -11.69
CA ARG A 300 -24.91 -5.86 -11.56
C ARG A 300 -24.31 -6.49 -12.81
N VAL A 301 -23.26 -5.86 -13.33
CA VAL A 301 -22.50 -6.33 -14.49
C VAL A 301 -21.05 -6.50 -14.07
N TYR A 302 -20.48 -7.65 -14.41
CA TYR A 302 -19.13 -8.05 -14.05
C TYR A 302 -18.26 -8.16 -15.30
N ARG A 303 -16.98 -7.79 -15.14
CA ARG A 303 -15.95 -7.90 -16.18
C ARG A 303 -14.58 -8.11 -15.55
N LEU A 304 -13.58 -8.38 -16.38
CA LEU A 304 -12.18 -8.27 -15.98
C LEU A 304 -11.82 -6.78 -15.73
N PRO A 305 -10.91 -6.49 -14.80
CA PRO A 305 -10.34 -5.16 -14.68
C PRO A 305 -9.56 -4.81 -15.95
N THR A 306 -9.53 -3.52 -16.29
CA THR A 306 -8.47 -3.01 -17.15
C THR A 306 -7.14 -3.11 -16.41
N GLU A 307 -6.03 -3.10 -17.14
CA GLU A 307 -4.70 -3.11 -16.55
C GLU A 307 -4.48 -1.89 -15.63
N ALA A 308 -5.01 -0.73 -16.02
CA ALA A 308 -4.92 0.49 -15.22
C ALA A 308 -5.74 0.41 -13.94
N GLU A 309 -6.96 -0.09 -14.00
CA GLU A 309 -7.77 -0.37 -12.81
C GLU A 309 -7.07 -1.37 -11.88
N TRP A 310 -6.44 -2.40 -12.44
CA TRP A 310 -5.72 -3.39 -11.64
C TRP A 310 -4.53 -2.74 -10.92
N GLU A 311 -3.68 -1.95 -11.61
CA GLU A 311 -2.52 -1.31 -10.98
C GLU A 311 -2.93 -0.26 -9.94
N TYR A 312 -3.92 0.58 -10.27
CA TYR A 312 -4.48 1.56 -9.36
C TYR A 312 -4.97 0.90 -8.08
N ALA A 313 -5.74 -0.18 -8.25
CA ALA A 313 -6.29 -0.95 -7.15
C ALA A 313 -5.18 -1.63 -6.33
N CYS A 314 -4.18 -2.23 -6.98
CA CYS A 314 -3.03 -2.89 -6.35
C CYS A 314 -2.26 -1.92 -5.45
N ARG A 315 -1.98 -0.71 -5.95
CA ARG A 315 -1.24 0.34 -5.23
C ARG A 315 -2.00 0.89 -4.03
N GLY A 316 -3.33 0.91 -4.07
CA GLY A 316 -4.16 1.41 -2.97
C GLY A 316 -3.82 2.83 -2.53
N GLY A 317 -3.43 3.69 -3.49
CA GLY A 317 -3.02 5.08 -3.23
C GLY A 317 -1.55 5.29 -2.87
N LEU A 318 -0.72 4.24 -2.89
CA LEU A 318 0.72 4.34 -2.59
C LEU A 318 1.57 4.37 -3.87
N PRO A 319 2.57 5.27 -3.97
CA PRO A 319 3.50 5.31 -5.09
C PRO A 319 4.66 4.30 -4.92
N LEU A 320 4.37 3.10 -4.41
CA LEU A 320 5.37 2.11 -4.00
C LEU A 320 5.28 0.83 -4.85
N PRO A 321 6.37 0.06 -5.01
CA PRO A 321 6.35 -1.21 -5.74
C PRO A 321 5.44 -2.26 -5.08
N PHE A 322 5.34 -2.23 -3.74
CA PHE A 322 4.47 -3.09 -2.96
C PHE A 322 3.70 -2.31 -1.91
N THR A 323 2.59 -2.88 -1.48
CA THR A 323 1.83 -2.39 -0.32
C THR A 323 2.68 -2.32 0.97
N SER A 324 3.61 -3.27 1.15
CA SER A 324 4.51 -3.34 2.30
C SER A 324 5.69 -2.35 2.22
N GLY A 325 5.89 -1.69 1.07
CA GLY A 325 6.96 -0.73 0.86
C GLY A 325 7.79 -1.02 -0.39
N VAL A 326 9.12 -0.94 -0.23
CA VAL A 326 10.11 -1.07 -1.31
C VAL A 326 10.80 -2.44 -1.35
N SER A 327 10.38 -3.36 -0.48
CA SER A 327 10.88 -4.74 -0.38
C SER A 327 9.72 -5.70 -0.22
N LEU A 328 9.91 -6.96 -0.62
CA LEU A 328 8.89 -7.99 -0.45
C LEU A 328 9.52 -9.32 -0.02
N SER A 329 9.09 -9.84 1.12
CA SER A 329 9.40 -11.20 1.58
C SER A 329 8.22 -12.15 1.29
N SER A 330 8.50 -13.44 1.07
CA SER A 330 7.44 -14.45 0.89
C SER A 330 6.67 -14.78 2.17
N ARG A 331 7.00 -14.12 3.28
CA ARG A 331 6.18 -14.08 4.50
C ARG A 331 5.00 -13.11 4.39
N GLU A 332 5.04 -12.21 3.40
CA GLU A 332 4.05 -11.15 3.18
C GLU A 332 3.20 -11.39 1.93
N ALA A 333 3.64 -12.26 1.03
CA ALA A 333 2.89 -12.72 -0.13
C ALA A 333 3.36 -14.12 -0.59
N ASN A 334 2.54 -14.83 -1.36
CA ASN A 334 2.91 -16.16 -1.85
C ASN A 334 3.71 -16.10 -3.16
N PHE A 335 5.01 -16.34 -3.08
CA PHE A 335 5.91 -16.46 -4.24
C PHE A 335 7.16 -17.29 -3.83
N ASN A 336 8.11 -17.45 -4.73
CA ASN A 336 9.39 -18.11 -4.47
C ASN A 336 10.27 -17.32 -3.49
N GLY A 337 10.17 -17.71 -2.21
CA GLY A 337 10.90 -17.10 -1.10
C GLY A 337 12.43 -17.23 -1.14
N ASN A 338 13.00 -18.01 -2.06
CA ASN A 338 14.46 -18.03 -2.26
C ASN A 338 14.97 -16.73 -2.92
N TYR A 339 14.08 -16.00 -3.59
CA TYR A 339 14.38 -14.78 -4.35
C TYR A 339 13.42 -13.64 -3.95
N PRO A 340 13.53 -13.13 -2.71
CA PRO A 340 12.80 -11.94 -2.26
C PRO A 340 13.28 -10.69 -3.01
N TYR A 341 12.52 -9.60 -2.92
CA TYR A 341 12.86 -8.34 -3.58
C TYR A 341 13.36 -7.29 -2.59
N GLY A 342 14.26 -6.41 -3.05
CA GLY A 342 14.61 -5.18 -2.32
C GLY A 342 15.39 -5.43 -1.02
N GLY A 343 16.15 -6.53 -0.96
CA GLY A 343 16.96 -6.89 0.21
C GLY A 343 16.18 -7.52 1.36
N ALA A 344 14.89 -7.85 1.16
CA ALA A 344 14.12 -8.60 2.16
C ALA A 344 14.73 -9.99 2.43
N GLU A 345 14.48 -10.52 3.63
CA GLU A 345 14.94 -11.84 4.02
C GLU A 345 14.29 -12.94 3.18
N ARG A 346 15.06 -14.00 2.90
CA ARG A 346 14.54 -15.22 2.30
C ARG A 346 13.45 -15.82 3.19
N GLY A 347 12.44 -16.38 2.55
CA GLY A 347 11.29 -16.97 3.19
C GLY A 347 10.92 -18.33 2.58
N PRO A 348 9.77 -18.90 2.99
CA PRO A 348 9.30 -20.16 2.44
C PRO A 348 9.00 -20.02 0.94
N TYR A 349 9.22 -21.10 0.18
CA TYR A 349 8.71 -21.28 -1.17
C TYR A 349 7.74 -22.45 -1.11
N LEU A 350 6.45 -22.18 -1.28
CA LEU A 350 5.41 -23.18 -1.06
C LEU A 350 5.15 -24.06 -2.28
N GLU A 351 5.57 -23.64 -3.47
CA GLU A 351 5.38 -24.36 -4.75
C GLU A 351 3.91 -24.68 -5.08
N ARG A 352 2.99 -23.88 -4.52
CA ARG A 352 1.55 -23.97 -4.73
C ARG A 352 0.85 -22.69 -4.30
N THR A 353 -0.38 -22.51 -4.76
CA THR A 353 -1.28 -21.47 -4.27
C THR A 353 -1.62 -21.65 -2.78
N THR A 354 -2.06 -20.59 -2.12
CA THR A 354 -2.66 -20.61 -0.79
C THR A 354 -4.13 -20.21 -0.87
N LYS A 355 -4.88 -20.50 0.20
CA LYS A 355 -6.23 -19.93 0.38
C LYS A 355 -6.18 -18.42 0.15
N VAL A 356 -7.19 -17.89 -0.54
CA VAL A 356 -7.27 -16.45 -0.75
C VAL A 356 -7.33 -15.74 0.59
N GLY A 357 -6.69 -14.58 0.68
CA GLY A 357 -6.62 -13.82 1.93
C GLY A 357 -5.67 -14.36 2.99
N SER A 358 -4.83 -15.35 2.68
CA SER A 358 -3.79 -15.83 3.62
C SER A 358 -2.77 -14.76 3.95
N TYR A 359 -2.57 -13.82 3.02
CA TYR A 359 -1.64 -12.73 3.14
C TYR A 359 -2.35 -11.42 3.34
N PRO A 360 -1.65 -10.40 3.85
CA PRO A 360 -2.33 -9.21 4.23
C PRO A 360 -2.81 -8.37 3.03
N PRO A 361 -3.97 -7.68 3.14
CA PRO A 361 -4.49 -6.87 2.03
C PRO A 361 -3.61 -5.66 1.66
N ASN A 362 -4.13 -4.78 0.81
CA ASN A 362 -3.70 -3.39 0.58
C ASN A 362 -4.64 -2.34 1.22
N PRO A 363 -4.39 -1.01 1.09
CA PRO A 363 -5.22 0.02 1.71
C PRO A 363 -6.69 0.04 1.25
N PHE A 364 -6.99 -0.43 0.04
CA PHE A 364 -8.36 -0.61 -0.43
C PHE A 364 -9.02 -1.89 0.10
N GLY A 365 -8.27 -2.75 0.78
CA GLY A 365 -8.77 -3.99 1.36
C GLY A 365 -8.79 -5.14 0.37
N LEU A 366 -7.98 -5.08 -0.68
CA LEU A 366 -7.77 -6.16 -1.64
C LEU A 366 -6.60 -7.03 -1.20
N TYR A 367 -6.77 -8.34 -1.24
CA TYR A 367 -5.79 -9.33 -0.83
C TYR A 367 -5.12 -9.95 -2.04
N ASP A 368 -3.95 -10.56 -1.83
CA ASP A 368 -3.22 -11.35 -2.84
C ASP A 368 -2.85 -10.55 -4.11
N MET A 369 -2.72 -9.22 -4.01
CA MET A 369 -2.34 -8.36 -5.15
C MET A 369 -0.84 -8.45 -5.53
N HIS A 370 -0.04 -9.23 -4.79
CA HIS A 370 1.42 -9.35 -4.93
C HIS A 370 1.89 -10.81 -4.90
N GLY A 371 1.18 -11.73 -5.58
CA GLY A 371 1.57 -13.13 -5.71
C GLY A 371 0.37 -14.07 -5.74
N ASN A 372 0.57 -15.31 -5.31
CA ASN A 372 -0.40 -16.40 -5.33
C ASN A 372 -0.73 -16.88 -6.75
N VAL A 373 -1.43 -16.07 -7.54
CA VAL A 373 -1.71 -16.32 -8.97
C VAL A 373 -1.59 -15.02 -9.75
N TRP A 374 -1.13 -15.13 -11.01
CA TRP A 374 -1.34 -14.08 -11.99
C TRP A 374 -2.83 -13.84 -12.19
N GLU A 375 -3.23 -12.60 -12.45
CA GLU A 375 -4.63 -12.23 -12.69
C GLU A 375 -4.81 -11.68 -14.11
N TRP A 376 -5.70 -12.30 -14.89
CA TRP A 376 -6.10 -11.80 -16.22
C TRP A 376 -6.68 -10.38 -16.15
N CYS A 377 -6.23 -9.51 -17.05
CA CYS A 377 -6.83 -8.21 -17.33
C CYS A 377 -7.53 -8.20 -18.69
N ALA A 378 -8.41 -7.23 -18.94
CA ALA A 378 -9.15 -7.10 -20.19
C ALA A 378 -8.22 -6.76 -21.39
N ASP A 379 -7.15 -6.02 -21.13
CA ASP A 379 -6.30 -5.39 -22.14
C ASP A 379 -5.51 -6.40 -22.98
N PHE A 380 -5.30 -6.05 -24.24
CA PHE A 380 -4.21 -6.64 -25.01
C PHE A 380 -2.86 -6.16 -24.47
N TYR A 381 -1.87 -7.05 -24.46
CA TYR A 381 -0.52 -6.69 -24.08
C TYR A 381 0.24 -6.09 -25.26
N GLU A 382 0.72 -4.86 -25.09
CA GLU A 382 1.66 -4.23 -26.01
C GLU A 382 2.78 -3.53 -25.22
N ARG A 383 4.03 -3.82 -25.63
CA ARG A 383 5.26 -3.37 -24.96
C ARG A 383 5.40 -1.85 -24.93
N THR A 384 4.87 -1.16 -25.93
CA THR A 384 5.01 0.29 -26.13
C THR A 384 3.79 1.11 -25.72
N TYR A 385 2.70 0.47 -25.27
CA TYR A 385 1.41 1.12 -25.04
C TYR A 385 1.52 2.34 -24.12
N TYR A 386 2.33 2.27 -23.05
CA TYR A 386 2.47 3.35 -22.07
C TYR A 386 2.98 4.67 -22.66
N ARG A 387 3.63 4.66 -23.82
CA ARG A 387 4.08 5.89 -24.49
C ARG A 387 2.92 6.73 -25.04
N ASN A 388 1.82 6.07 -25.39
CA ASN A 388 0.66 6.68 -26.04
C ASN A 388 -0.66 6.37 -25.28
N SER A 389 -0.54 5.89 -24.04
CA SER A 389 -1.69 5.54 -23.21
C SER A 389 -2.52 6.80 -22.94
N PRO A 390 -3.84 6.78 -23.19
CA PRO A 390 -4.69 7.91 -22.87
C PRO A 390 -4.78 8.09 -21.35
N ARG A 391 -4.88 9.35 -20.92
CA ARG A 391 -4.89 9.69 -19.48
C ARG A 391 -6.12 9.17 -18.73
N TYR A 392 -7.28 9.11 -19.37
CA TYR A 392 -8.55 8.80 -18.71
C TYR A 392 -9.00 7.39 -19.11
N ASP A 393 -9.22 6.53 -18.12
CA ASP A 393 -9.72 5.15 -18.26
C ASP A 393 -9.14 4.40 -19.48
N PRO A 394 -7.80 4.19 -19.54
CA PRO A 394 -7.16 3.62 -20.72
C PRO A 394 -7.68 2.19 -21.00
N PRO A 395 -8.17 1.91 -22.22
CA PRO A 395 -8.78 0.63 -22.54
C PRO A 395 -7.77 -0.44 -22.99
N GLY A 396 -6.48 -0.12 -22.99
CA GLY A 396 -5.44 -0.91 -23.65
C GLY A 396 -5.40 -0.70 -25.17
N PRO A 397 -4.50 -1.40 -25.87
CA PRO A 397 -4.49 -1.48 -27.33
C PRO A 397 -5.79 -2.12 -27.86
N SER A 398 -6.23 -1.72 -29.05
CA SER A 398 -7.46 -2.27 -29.64
C SER A 398 -7.31 -3.69 -30.20
N HIS A 399 -6.08 -4.14 -30.46
CA HIS A 399 -5.75 -5.44 -31.02
C HIS A 399 -4.43 -5.95 -30.44
N GLY A 400 -4.25 -7.27 -30.40
CA GLY A 400 -3.00 -7.91 -29.98
C GLY A 400 -3.10 -9.43 -30.00
N SER A 401 -1.96 -10.10 -29.86
CA SER A 401 -1.88 -11.57 -29.79
C SER A 401 -1.81 -12.10 -28.36
N LEU A 402 -1.50 -11.22 -27.39
CA LEU A 402 -1.34 -11.55 -25.98
C LEU A 402 -2.29 -10.69 -25.15
N ARG A 403 -2.72 -11.20 -24.00
CA ARG A 403 -3.50 -10.49 -22.99
C ARG A 403 -2.63 -10.20 -21.77
N VAL A 404 -2.92 -9.10 -21.10
CA VAL A 404 -2.20 -8.70 -19.89
C VAL A 404 -2.55 -9.63 -18.72
N VAL A 405 -1.53 -10.04 -17.98
CA VAL A 405 -1.66 -10.58 -16.62
C VAL A 405 -0.83 -9.77 -15.63
N ARG A 406 -1.28 -9.72 -14.37
CA ARG A 406 -0.69 -8.89 -13.31
C ARG A 406 -0.54 -9.63 -11.98
N GLY A 407 0.35 -9.15 -11.12
CA GLY A 407 0.45 -9.57 -9.71
C GLY A 407 1.51 -10.60 -9.35
N GLY A 408 2.02 -11.38 -10.31
CA GLY A 408 2.94 -12.48 -10.01
C GLY A 408 2.21 -13.70 -9.42
N SER A 409 2.90 -14.84 -9.39
CA SER A 409 2.34 -16.09 -8.87
C SER A 409 3.18 -16.74 -7.78
N CYS A 410 2.64 -17.81 -7.19
CA CYS A 410 3.35 -18.66 -6.24
C CYS A 410 4.65 -19.28 -6.77
N TYR A 411 4.83 -19.40 -8.08
CA TYR A 411 6.05 -19.94 -8.71
C TYR A 411 7.07 -18.88 -9.12
N ASN A 412 6.74 -17.60 -8.96
CA ASN A 412 7.55 -16.49 -9.43
C ASN A 412 8.45 -15.93 -8.34
N ILE A 413 9.43 -15.10 -8.72
CA ILE A 413 10.29 -14.38 -7.79
C ILE A 413 9.66 -13.03 -7.38
N GLY A 414 10.14 -12.40 -6.30
CA GLY A 414 9.56 -11.17 -5.75
C GLY A 414 9.49 -10.01 -6.75
N ARG A 415 10.43 -9.93 -7.70
CA ARG A 415 10.43 -8.94 -8.79
C ARG A 415 9.14 -8.90 -9.60
N PHE A 416 8.54 -10.06 -9.86
CA PHE A 416 7.34 -10.18 -10.70
C PHE A 416 6.06 -9.83 -9.93
N CYS A 417 6.15 -9.69 -8.61
CA CYS A 417 5.04 -9.34 -7.73
C CYS A 417 4.87 -7.82 -7.55
N ARG A 418 5.73 -7.00 -8.18
CA ARG A 418 5.63 -5.52 -8.11
C ARG A 418 4.34 -5.05 -8.77
N ALA A 419 3.72 -4.02 -8.21
CA ALA A 419 2.52 -3.41 -8.75
C ALA A 419 2.69 -3.00 -10.24
N ALA A 420 3.88 -2.52 -10.60
CA ALA A 420 4.18 -2.08 -11.97
C ALA A 420 4.50 -3.24 -12.92
N TYR A 421 4.85 -4.45 -12.47
CA TYR A 421 5.34 -5.50 -13.37
C TYR A 421 4.24 -6.13 -14.22
N ARG A 422 4.38 -6.06 -15.54
CA ARG A 422 3.39 -6.48 -16.53
C ARG A 422 3.89 -7.73 -17.26
N PHE A 423 2.98 -8.62 -17.64
CA PHE A 423 3.33 -9.75 -18.49
C PHE A 423 2.23 -10.03 -19.51
N GLY A 424 2.62 -10.53 -20.67
CA GLY A 424 1.71 -10.87 -21.77
C GLY A 424 1.63 -12.38 -21.94
N VAL A 425 0.42 -12.93 -21.87
CA VAL A 425 0.16 -14.38 -22.03
C VAL A 425 -0.82 -14.59 -23.18
N SER A 426 -0.66 -15.69 -23.92
CA SER A 426 -1.61 -16.07 -24.97
C SER A 426 -3.00 -16.29 -24.36
N PRO A 427 -4.08 -15.72 -24.93
CA PRO A 427 -5.42 -15.83 -24.37
C PRO A 427 -5.94 -17.28 -24.32
N ALA A 428 -5.37 -18.19 -25.12
CA ALA A 428 -5.72 -19.61 -25.15
C ALA A 428 -4.99 -20.46 -24.08
N ASN A 429 -3.95 -19.93 -23.45
CA ASN A 429 -3.18 -20.67 -22.44
C ASN A 429 -4.01 -20.90 -21.17
N ARG A 430 -3.73 -22.01 -20.49
CA ARG A 430 -4.32 -22.41 -19.21
C ARG A 430 -3.20 -22.74 -18.24
N ASP A 431 -2.43 -21.72 -17.87
CA ASP A 431 -1.26 -21.90 -17.03
C ASP A 431 -1.71 -22.14 -15.57
N ILE A 432 -1.00 -23.03 -14.87
CA ILE A 432 -1.39 -23.54 -13.53
C ILE A 432 -1.28 -22.50 -12.41
N ASP A 433 -0.91 -21.28 -12.76
CA ASP A 433 -0.65 -20.17 -11.87
C ASP A 433 -1.27 -18.87 -12.36
N VAL A 434 -2.14 -18.96 -13.38
CA VAL A 434 -2.94 -17.85 -13.90
C VAL A 434 -4.42 -18.06 -13.56
N GLY A 435 -4.95 -17.13 -12.78
CA GLY A 435 -6.35 -17.04 -12.38
C GLY A 435 -6.97 -15.71 -12.80
N MET A 436 -7.93 -15.23 -12.02
CA MET A 436 -8.64 -14.00 -12.32
C MET A 436 -9.18 -13.30 -11.08
N ARG A 437 -9.44 -12.01 -11.22
CA ARG A 437 -10.24 -11.19 -10.33
C ARG A 437 -11.27 -10.44 -11.16
N VAL A 438 -12.44 -10.19 -10.57
CA VAL A 438 -13.52 -9.47 -11.27
C VAL A 438 -13.71 -8.08 -10.69
N VAL A 439 -14.16 -7.18 -11.56
CA VAL A 439 -14.76 -5.91 -11.18
C VAL A 439 -16.25 -5.91 -11.50
N MET A 440 -17.01 -5.11 -10.78
CA MET A 440 -18.44 -4.89 -11.00
C MET A 440 -18.68 -3.41 -11.27
N GLU A 441 -19.33 -3.13 -12.39
CA GLU A 441 -19.61 -1.77 -12.83
C GLU A 441 -20.71 -1.12 -12.01
N LEU A 442 -20.61 0.20 -11.87
CA LEU A 442 -21.71 1.02 -11.38
C LEU A 442 -22.54 1.47 -12.59
N LYS A 443 -23.82 1.10 -12.62
CA LYS A 443 -24.74 1.70 -13.60
C LYS A 443 -24.72 3.21 -13.45
N ASN A 444 -24.75 3.93 -14.57
CA ASN A 444 -25.05 5.35 -14.57
C ASN A 444 -26.39 5.52 -13.86
N GLN A 445 -26.37 6.21 -12.71
CA GLN A 445 -27.57 6.94 -12.31
C GLN A 445 -27.68 8.06 -13.35
N GLU A 446 -28.49 7.84 -14.38
CA GLU A 446 -28.93 8.96 -15.20
C GLU A 446 -29.56 9.97 -14.24
N ALA A 447 -29.02 11.19 -14.24
CA ALA A 447 -29.65 12.30 -13.54
C ALA A 447 -31.03 12.48 -14.18
N GLY A 448 -32.06 12.03 -13.47
CA GLY A 448 -33.46 12.22 -13.84
C GLY A 448 -33.90 13.66 -13.71
#